data_AF-I1XJS0-F1
#
_entry.id   AF-I1XJS0-F1
#
_cell.length_a   1.000
_cell.length_b   1.000
_cell.length_c   1.000
_cell.angle_alpha   90.00
_cell.angle_beta   90.00
_cell.angle_gamma   90.00
#
_symmetry.space_group_name_H-M   'P 1'
#
loop_
_entity.id
_entity.type
_entity.pdbx_description
1 polymer ?
#
loop_
_entity_poly.entity_id
_entity_poly.type
_entity_poly.pdbx_seq_one_letter_code
_entity_poly.pdbx_strand_id
1 'polypeptide(L)'
;MLLKYLSEHEEKLGHVVHQFEVTGNEHALNTWCYEYLNKHPIVQHHDCDAPFSQLSTREIMQVIIDQHKQVIDLYRYLHERADIPSAKELMETLKSFEEHEIMQMVQSANRLEDL
;
A
#
# COMPACT_ATOMS: atom_id res chain seq x y z
N MET A 1 -9.12 6.07 16.60
CA MET A 1 -9.40 4.64 16.27
C MET A 1 -8.96 4.30 14.86
N LEU A 2 -9.34 5.07 13.83
CA LEU A 2 -8.90 4.87 12.44
C LEU A 2 -7.37 4.82 12.27
N LEU A 3 -6.65 5.84 12.75
CA LEU A 3 -5.17 5.88 12.65
C LEU A 3 -4.47 4.71 13.36
N LYS A 4 -5.08 4.18 14.44
CA LYS A 4 -4.54 3.02 15.15
C LYS A 4 -4.75 1.74 14.35
N TYR A 5 -5.94 1.57 13.76
CA TYR A 5 -6.24 0.45 12.87
C TYR A 5 -5.30 0.42 11.65
N LEU A 6 -5.08 1.58 11.02
CA LEU A 6 -4.15 1.72 9.90
C LEU A 6 -2.73 1.35 10.30
N SER A 7 -2.26 1.87 11.44
CA SER A 7 -0.93 1.52 11.95
C SER A 7 -0.76 0.02 12.20
N GLU A 8 -1.79 -0.66 12.72
CA GLU A 8 -1.75 -2.11 12.94
C GLU A 8 -1.82 -2.92 11.63
N HIS A 9 -2.41 -2.36 10.57
CA HIS A 9 -2.48 -2.99 9.26
C HIS A 9 -1.13 -2.89 8.53
N GLU A 10 -0.57 -1.68 8.47
CA GLU A 10 0.75 -1.41 7.90
C GLU A 10 1.86 -2.24 8.57
N GLU A 11 1.78 -2.43 9.89
CA GLU A 11 2.72 -3.29 10.62
C GLU A 11 2.64 -4.77 10.15
N LYS A 12 1.44 -5.27 9.85
CA LYS A 12 1.26 -6.63 9.34
C LYS A 12 1.79 -6.77 7.91
N LEU A 13 1.50 -5.80 7.05
CA LEU A 13 2.04 -5.77 5.69
C LEU A 13 3.57 -5.74 5.71
N GLY A 14 4.15 -4.87 6.53
CA GLY A 14 5.60 -4.79 6.72
C GLY A 14 6.22 -6.12 7.17
N HIS A 15 5.56 -6.83 8.08
CA HIS A 15 6.02 -8.14 8.53
C HIS A 15 5.99 -9.20 7.40
N VAL A 16 4.93 -9.22 6.58
CA VAL A 16 4.82 -10.15 5.44
C VAL A 16 5.89 -9.88 4.39
N VAL A 17 6.14 -8.61 4.06
CA VAL A 17 7.21 -8.20 3.14
C VAL A 17 8.58 -8.60 3.69
N HIS A 18 8.85 -8.33 4.96
CA HIS A 18 10.13 -8.66 5.59
C HIS A 18 10.41 -10.17 5.61
N GLN A 19 9.40 -11.00 5.93
CA GLN A 19 9.54 -12.45 5.89
C GLN A 19 9.88 -12.98 4.48
N PHE A 20 9.44 -12.27 3.44
CA PHE A 20 9.76 -12.63 2.07
C PHE A 20 11.16 -12.21 1.64
N GLU A 21 11.63 -11.02 2.02
CA GLU A 21 13.02 -10.61 1.78
C GLU A 21 13.99 -11.66 2.31
N VAL A 22 13.75 -12.16 3.53
CA VAL A 22 14.56 -13.21 4.16
C VAL A 22 14.52 -14.56 3.42
N THR A 23 13.47 -14.82 2.63
CA THR A 23 13.26 -16.13 1.96
C THR A 23 13.41 -16.11 0.43
N GLY A 24 13.55 -14.93 -0.19
CA GLY A 24 13.60 -14.73 -1.63
C GLY A 24 15.00 -14.53 -2.22
N ASN A 25 15.12 -14.70 -3.54
CA ASN A 25 16.31 -14.27 -4.29
C ASN A 25 16.23 -12.74 -4.51
N GLU A 26 16.71 -11.98 -3.53
CA GLU A 26 16.50 -10.52 -3.35
C GLU A 26 16.91 -9.64 -4.53
N HIS A 27 17.91 -10.02 -5.33
CA HIS A 27 18.61 -9.05 -6.18
C HIS A 27 17.80 -8.51 -7.38
N ALA A 28 16.99 -9.35 -8.04
CA ALA A 28 16.26 -8.93 -9.24
C ALA A 28 15.03 -8.08 -8.90
N LEU A 29 14.27 -8.47 -7.87
CA LEU A 29 13.10 -7.74 -7.38
C LEU A 29 13.48 -6.35 -6.84
N ASN A 30 14.59 -6.26 -6.10
CA ASN A 30 15.10 -4.97 -5.61
C ASN A 30 15.38 -4.01 -6.78
N THR A 31 16.03 -4.50 -7.84
CA THR A 31 16.33 -3.66 -9.01
C THR A 31 15.07 -3.10 -9.66
N TRP A 32 14.06 -3.94 -9.91
CA TRP A 32 12.81 -3.48 -10.53
C TRP A 32 11.99 -2.56 -9.60
N CYS A 33 12.00 -2.82 -8.30
CA CYS A 33 11.36 -1.97 -7.31
C CYS A 33 11.97 -0.56 -7.33
N TYR A 34 13.30 -0.46 -7.26
CA TYR A 34 14.02 0.82 -7.36
C TYR A 34 13.75 1.54 -8.69
N GLU A 35 13.78 0.83 -9.81
CA GLU A 35 13.48 1.42 -11.12
C GLU A 35 12.06 2.00 -11.22
N TYR A 36 11.07 1.28 -10.66
CA TYR A 36 9.68 1.70 -10.67
C TYR A 36 9.48 2.94 -9.79
N LEU A 37 9.93 2.88 -8.54
CA LEU A 37 9.77 3.98 -7.57
C LEU A 37 10.49 5.25 -8.00
N ASN A 38 11.58 5.14 -8.76
CA ASN A 38 12.26 6.31 -9.32
C ASN A 38 11.41 7.03 -10.40
N LYS A 39 10.54 6.30 -11.10
CA LYS A 39 9.63 6.84 -12.13
C LYS A 39 8.25 7.17 -11.59
N HIS A 40 7.82 6.43 -10.57
CA HIS A 40 6.50 6.46 -9.95
C HIS A 40 6.70 6.49 -8.43
N PRO A 41 7.20 7.62 -7.87
CA PRO A 41 7.41 7.74 -6.44
C PRO A 41 6.08 7.61 -5.70
N ILE A 42 6.10 6.98 -4.52
CA ILE A 42 4.93 6.96 -3.63
C ILE A 42 4.77 8.36 -3.05
N VAL A 43 3.82 9.12 -3.57
CA VAL A 43 3.50 10.47 -3.16
C VAL A 43 2.65 10.41 -1.90
N GLN A 44 3.19 10.96 -0.81
CA GLN A 44 2.48 11.00 0.47
C GLN A 44 1.39 12.08 0.51
N HIS A 45 1.57 13.20 -0.19
CA HIS A 45 0.61 14.30 -0.27
C HIS A 45 0.63 14.90 -1.69
N HIS A 46 -0.53 14.99 -2.34
CA HIS A 46 -0.62 15.47 -3.72
C HIS A 46 -0.79 16.99 -3.81
N ASP A 47 -1.61 17.60 -2.94
CA ASP A 47 -2.02 19.01 -3.09
C ASP A 47 -1.89 19.88 -1.81
N CYS A 48 -1.60 19.29 -0.64
CA CYS A 48 -1.50 20.03 0.62
C CYS A 48 -0.47 19.41 1.57
N ASP A 49 0.61 20.13 1.87
CA ASP A 49 1.55 19.82 2.97
C ASP A 49 0.94 20.10 4.36
N ALA A 50 -0.39 20.25 4.43
CA ALA A 50 -1.08 20.43 5.69
C ALA A 50 -0.88 19.17 6.56
N PRO A 51 -0.40 19.31 7.80
CA PRO A 51 -0.24 18.16 8.68
C PRO A 51 -1.60 17.47 8.88
N PHE A 52 -1.62 16.15 9.09
CA PHE A 52 -2.85 15.38 9.32
C PHE A 52 -3.74 15.96 10.43
N SER A 53 -3.18 16.72 11.38
CA SER A 53 -3.93 17.43 12.42
C SER A 53 -4.86 18.53 11.90
N GLN A 54 -4.67 18.99 10.66
CA GLN A 54 -5.45 20.04 9.99
C GLN A 54 -6.39 19.47 8.93
N LEU A 55 -6.27 18.18 8.59
CA LEU A 55 -7.11 17.51 7.61
C LEU A 55 -8.33 16.88 8.28
N SER A 56 -9.46 16.90 7.59
CA SER A 56 -10.65 16.14 7.98
C SER A 56 -10.41 14.64 7.84
N THR A 57 -11.17 13.82 8.57
CA THR A 57 -11.11 12.36 8.44
C THR A 57 -11.26 11.89 7.00
N ARG A 58 -12.09 12.56 6.19
CA ARG A 58 -12.29 12.26 4.78
C ARG A 58 -11.05 12.55 3.93
N GLU A 59 -10.42 13.70 4.14
CA GLU A 59 -9.17 14.06 3.45
C GLU A 59 -8.03 13.12 3.81
N ILE A 60 -7.90 12.76 5.10
CA ILE A 60 -6.93 11.77 5.56
C ILE A 60 -7.17 10.42 4.88
N MET A 61 -8.42 9.94 4.85
CA MET A 61 -8.75 8.67 4.18
C MET A 61 -8.44 8.72 2.68
N GLN A 62 -8.72 9.82 2.01
CA GLN A 62 -8.44 9.97 0.58
C GLN A 62 -6.93 9.88 0.30
N VAL A 63 -6.12 10.61 1.09
CA VAL A 63 -4.65 10.56 1.00
C VAL A 63 -4.15 9.13 1.17
N ILE A 64 -4.63 8.43 2.19
CA ILE A 64 -4.18 7.07 2.50
C ILE A 64 -4.64 6.06 1.44
N ILE A 65 -5.90 6.13 0.97
CA ILE A 65 -6.39 5.29 -0.13
C ILE A 65 -5.53 5.48 -1.40
N ASP A 66 -5.15 6.72 -1.72
CA ASP A 66 -4.33 6.99 -2.90
C ASP A 66 -2.88 6.51 -2.72
N GLN A 67 -2.36 6.43 -1.49
CA GLN A 67 -1.08 5.76 -1.20
C GLN A 67 -1.19 4.24 -1.42
N HIS A 68 -2.21 3.58 -0.88
CA HIS A 68 -2.43 2.13 -1.09
C HIS A 68 -2.57 1.79 -2.58
N LYS A 69 -3.24 2.62 -3.39
CA LYS A 69 -3.31 2.43 -4.86
C LYS A 69 -1.94 2.46 -5.52
N GLN A 70 -1.06 3.38 -5.12
CA GLN A 70 0.30 3.46 -5.66
C GLN A 70 1.11 2.21 -5.31
N VAL A 71 0.92 1.66 -4.10
CA VAL A 71 1.54 0.41 -3.66
C VAL A 71 0.99 -0.79 -4.43
N ILE A 72 -0.33 -0.87 -4.66
CA ILE A 72 -0.96 -1.88 -5.52
C ILE A 72 -0.36 -1.87 -6.93
N ASP A 73 -0.18 -0.67 -7.51
CA ASP A 73 0.40 -0.54 -8.84
C ASP A 73 1.85 -1.03 -8.89
N LEU A 74 2.63 -0.78 -7.83
CA LEU A 74 3.97 -1.36 -7.65
C LEU A 74 3.91 -2.89 -7.60
N TYR A 75 3.05 -3.48 -6.76
CA TYR A 75 2.93 -4.94 -6.66
C TYR A 75 2.49 -5.58 -7.98
N ARG A 76 1.56 -4.95 -8.72
CA ARG A 76 1.17 -5.40 -10.07
C ARG A 76 2.37 -5.40 -11.02
N TYR A 77 3.14 -4.32 -11.03
CA TYR A 77 4.34 -4.21 -11.86
C TYR A 77 5.39 -5.28 -11.51
N LEU A 78 5.63 -5.53 -10.23
CA LEU A 78 6.57 -6.56 -9.78
C LEU A 78 6.06 -7.97 -10.09
N HIS A 79 4.76 -8.23 -9.93
CA HIS A 79 4.13 -9.50 -10.29
C HIS A 79 4.34 -9.86 -11.76
N GLU A 80 4.15 -8.89 -12.66
CA GLU A 80 4.32 -9.08 -14.11
C GLU A 80 5.76 -9.44 -14.51
N ARG A 81 6.74 -8.98 -13.73
CA ARG A 81 8.18 -9.19 -13.98
C ARG A 81 8.80 -10.34 -13.20
N ALA A 82 8.16 -10.77 -12.11
CA ALA A 82 8.66 -11.87 -11.32
C ALA A 82 8.70 -13.15 -12.16
N ASP A 83 9.86 -13.78 -12.29
CA ASP A 83 9.97 -15.08 -12.97
C ASP A 83 9.71 -16.27 -12.02
N ILE A 84 9.83 -16.02 -10.71
CA ILE A 84 9.71 -17.04 -9.67
C ILE A 84 8.24 -17.16 -9.24
N PRO A 85 7.63 -18.36 -9.29
CA PRO A 85 6.22 -18.55 -8.90
C PRO A 85 5.89 -18.07 -7.48
N SER A 86 6.77 -18.31 -6.51
CA SER A 86 6.57 -17.85 -5.13
C SER A 86 6.59 -16.33 -4.99
N ALA A 87 7.35 -15.63 -5.83
CA ALA A 87 7.35 -14.16 -5.86
C ALA A 87 6.05 -13.63 -6.45
N LYS A 88 5.53 -14.25 -7.51
CA LYS A 88 4.20 -13.91 -8.05
C LYS A 88 3.10 -14.11 -7.01
N GLU A 89 3.08 -15.26 -6.35
CA GLU A 89 2.08 -15.56 -5.33
C GLU A 89 2.11 -14.57 -4.16
N LEU A 90 3.31 -14.13 -3.75
CA LEU A 90 3.41 -13.07 -2.75
C LEU A 90 2.84 -11.76 -3.28
N MET A 91 3.27 -11.29 -4.46
CA MET A 91 2.80 -9.99 -4.98
C MET A 91 1.28 -9.98 -5.12
N GLU A 92 0.68 -11.10 -5.53
CA GLU A 92 -0.79 -11.24 -5.60
C GLU A 92 -1.44 -11.20 -4.20
N THR A 93 -0.81 -11.84 -3.22
CA THR A 93 -1.28 -11.84 -1.81
C THR A 93 -1.23 -10.43 -1.22
N LEU A 94 -0.12 -9.72 -1.40
CA LEU A 94 0.06 -8.35 -0.94
C LEU A 94 -0.96 -7.43 -1.62
N LYS A 95 -1.11 -7.52 -2.94
CA LYS A 95 -2.11 -6.76 -3.70
C LYS A 95 -3.52 -6.97 -3.16
N SER A 96 -3.90 -8.21 -2.88
CA SER A 96 -5.22 -8.56 -2.32
C SER A 96 -5.46 -7.94 -0.94
N PHE A 97 -4.44 -7.87 -0.08
CA PHE A 97 -4.56 -7.22 1.23
C PHE A 97 -4.81 -5.72 1.11
N GLU A 98 -4.04 -5.03 0.26
CA GLU A 98 -4.21 -3.60 -0.01
C GLU A 98 -5.60 -3.30 -0.60
N GLU A 99 -6.05 -4.10 -1.58
CA GLU A 99 -7.38 -3.97 -2.18
C GLU A 99 -8.50 -4.15 -1.14
N HIS A 100 -8.33 -5.11 -0.24
CA HIS A 100 -9.27 -5.35 0.84
C HIS A 100 -9.30 -4.20 1.86
N GLU A 101 -8.14 -3.63 2.20
CA GLU A 101 -8.06 -2.47 3.08
C GLU A 101 -8.76 -1.25 2.47
N ILE A 102 -8.52 -0.95 1.19
CA ILE A 102 -9.23 0.12 0.47
C ILE A 102 -10.74 -0.11 0.53
N MET A 103 -11.22 -1.33 0.32
CA MET A 103 -12.67 -1.64 0.43
C MET A 103 -13.21 -1.34 1.83
N GLN A 104 -12.50 -1.74 2.90
CA GLN A 104 -12.92 -1.46 4.27
C GLN A 104 -12.91 0.04 4.58
N MET A 105 -11.91 0.78 4.08
CA MET A 105 -11.80 2.23 4.25
C MET A 105 -12.95 2.96 3.57
N VAL A 106 -13.26 2.62 2.31
CA VAL A 106 -14.38 3.22 1.57
C VAL A 106 -15.72 2.94 2.26
N GLN A 107 -15.95 1.71 2.73
CA GLN A 107 -17.16 1.37 3.48
C GLN A 107 -17.27 2.15 4.79
N SER A 108 -16.15 2.33 5.50
CA SER A 108 -16.11 3.10 6.75
C SER A 108 -16.31 4.59 6.51
N ALA A 109 -15.79 5.14 5.41
CA ALA A 109 -16.00 6.52 5.00
C ALA A 109 -17.47 6.82 4.72
N ASN A 110 -18.14 5.97 3.95
CA ASN A 110 -19.57 6.13 3.66
C ASN A 110 -20.43 6.13 4.94
N ARG A 111 -20.11 5.26 5.90
CA ARG A 111 -20.81 5.20 7.19
C ARG A 111 -20.59 6.43 8.08
N LEU A 112 -19.48 7.15 7.90
CA LEU A 112 -19.18 8.40 8.60
C LEU A 112 -19.91 9.60 7.97
N GLU A 113 -20.30 9.52 6.70
CA GLU A 113 -21.07 10.55 6.00
C GLU A 113 -22.59 10.42 6.21
N ASP A 114 -23.06 9.21 6.53
CA ASP A 114 -24.46 8.94 6.87
C ASP A 114 -24.85 9.32 8.32
N LEU A 115 -23.89 9.77 9.15
CA LEU A 115 -24.08 10.22 10.54
C LEU A 115 -24.03 11.74 10.66
#